data_AF-A0A3M1NL78-F1
#
_entry.id   AF-A0A3M1NL78-F1
#
_cell.length_a   1.000
_cell.length_b   1.000
_cell.length_c   1.000
_cell.angle_alpha   90.00
_cell.angle_beta   90.00
_cell.angle_gamma   90.00
#
_symmetry.space_group_name_H-M   'P 1'
#
loop_
_entity.id
_entity.type
_entity.pdbx_description
1 polymer ?
#
loop_
_entity_poly.entity_id
_entity_poly.type
_entity_poly.pdbx_seq_one_letter_code
_entity_poly.pdbx_strand_id
1 'polypeptide(L)' 'LELEVGRRQRVEAALYDVLGRRVAVLYAGEVPSGRRVVLSVPGTGLPSGLYVVRVRGEHFEAVRTLLRVETGF' A
#
# COMPACT_ATOMS: atom_id res chain seq x y z
N LEU A 1 -3.84 6.23 -1.50
CA LEU A 1 -4.20 5.28 -2.59
C LEU A 1 -5.54 4.66 -2.26
N GLU A 2 -6.32 4.22 -3.24
CA GLU A 2 -7.61 3.57 -3.00
C GLU A 2 -7.53 2.09 -3.36
N LEU A 3 -8.21 1.26 -2.56
CA LEU A 3 -8.37 -0.17 -2.73
C LEU A 3 -9.87 -0.50 -2.63
N GLU A 4 -10.35 -1.35 -3.52
CA GLU A 4 -11.68 -1.95 -3.47
C GLU A 4 -11.59 -3.40 -3.95
N VAL A 5 -12.43 -4.27 -3.40
CA VAL A 5 -12.50 -5.69 -3.78
C VAL A 5 -13.93 -6.05 -4.16
N GLY A 6 -14.09 -6.95 -5.15
CA GLY A 6 -15.41 -7.44 -5.58
C GLY A 6 -15.99 -8.57 -4.72
N ARG A 7 -15.22 -9.07 -3.74
CA ARG A 7 -15.64 -10.11 -2.79
C ARG A 7 -14.95 -9.86 -1.44
N ARG A 8 -15.67 -10.14 -0.34
CA ARG A 8 -15.10 -10.07 1.02
C ARG A 8 -13.90 -11.01 1.11
N GLN A 9 -12.76 -10.48 1.55
CA GLN A 9 -11.53 -11.25 1.72
C GLN A 9 -10.57 -10.53 2.68
N ARG A 10 -9.61 -11.26 3.25
CA ARG A 10 -8.45 -10.63 3.90
C ARG A 10 -7.53 -10.02 2.85
N VAL A 11 -7.05 -8.82 3.14
CA VAL A 11 -6.07 -8.10 2.33
C VAL A 11 -4.94 -7.60 3.21
N GLU A 12 -3.70 -7.79 2.75
CA GLU A 12 -2.52 -7.10 3.27
C GLU A 12 -2.00 -6.14 2.20
N ALA A 13 -1.83 -4.87 2.56
CA ALA A 13 -1.14 -3.87 1.77
C ALA A 13 0.11 -3.42 2.53
N ALA A 14 1.27 -3.58 1.92
CA ALA A 14 2.55 -3.19 2.50
C ALA A 14 3.38 -2.34 1.53
N LEU A 15 4.17 -1.44 2.09
CA LEU A 15 5.11 -0.58 1.38
C LEU A 15 6.51 -1.15 1.48
N TYR A 16 7.21 -1.17 0.35
CA TYR A 16 8.57 -1.67 0.23
C TYR A 16 9.47 -0.60 -0.38
N ASP A 17 10.73 -0.58 0.03
CA ASP A 17 11.76 0.16 -0.70
C ASP A 17 12.26 -0.64 -1.93
N VAL A 18 13.14 -0.03 -2.73
CA VAL A 18 13.69 -0.67 -3.95
C VAL A 18 14.55 -1.91 -3.67
N LEU A 19 15.01 -2.08 -2.43
CA LEU A 19 15.75 -3.28 -2.00
C LEU A 19 14.80 -4.41 -1.58
N GLY A 20 13.49 -4.19 -1.63
CA GLY A 20 12.48 -5.15 -1.22
C GLY A 20 12.29 -5.25 0.28
N ARG A 21 12.79 -4.30 1.08
CA ARG A 21 12.55 -4.28 2.53
C ARG A 21 11.18 -3.69 2.80
N ARG A 22 10.36 -4.36 3.63
CA ARG A 22 9.06 -3.83 4.07
C ARG A 22 9.28 -2.68 5.04
N VAL A 23 8.91 -1.47 4.63
CA VAL A 23 9.11 -0.24 5.41
C VAL A 23 7.84 0.21 6.15
N ALA A 24 6.65 -0.20 5.69
CA ALA A 24 5.39 0.06 6.38
C ALA A 24 4.33 -0.98 6.02
N VAL A 25 3.38 -1.21 6.93
CA VAL A 25 2.09 -1.87 6.62
C VAL A 25 1.06 -0.76 6.46
N LEU A 26 0.44 -0.68 5.29
CA LEU A 26 -0.55 0.34 4.96
C LEU A 26 -1.97 -0.10 5.33
N TYR A 27 -2.21 -1.41 5.29
CA TYR A 27 -3.47 -2.03 5.69
C TYR A 27 -3.26 -3.53 5.94
N ALA A 28 -3.93 -4.08 6.96
CA ALA A 28 -4.01 -5.51 7.18
C ALA A 28 -5.36 -5.83 7.83
N GLY A 29 -6.25 -6.51 7.10
CA GLY A 29 -7.59 -6.80 7.61
C GLY A 29 -8.56 -7.33 6.56
N GLU A 30 -9.80 -7.53 6.97
CA GLU A 30 -10.89 -7.90 6.05
C GLU A 30 -11.44 -6.67 5.33
N VAL A 31 -11.51 -6.75 4.00
CA VAL A 31 -12.16 -5.73 3.17
C VAL A 31 -13.52 -6.26 2.72
N PRO A 32 -14.64 -5.64 3.14
CA PRO A 32 -15.96 -5.95 2.60
C PRO A 32 -16.03 -5.68 1.10
N SER A 33 -16.86 -6.45 0.40
CA SER A 33 -17.12 -6.23 -1.03
C SER A 33 -17.63 -4.81 -1.28
N GLY A 34 -17.11 -4.14 -2.31
CA GLY A 34 -17.54 -2.79 -2.71
C GLY A 34 -17.17 -1.67 -1.73
N ARG A 35 -16.48 -1.98 -0.62
CA ARG A 35 -16.01 -0.95 0.31
C ARG A 35 -14.66 -0.42 -0.15
N ARG A 36 -14.60 0.90 -0.34
CA ARG A 36 -13.35 1.62 -0.58
C ARG A 36 -12.54 1.74 0.70
N VAL A 37 -11.28 1.33 0.63
CA VAL A 37 -10.27 1.48 1.69
C VAL A 37 -9.21 2.43 1.20
N VAL A 38 -8.91 3.45 2.00
CA VAL A 38 -7.81 4.38 1.73
C VAL A 38 -6.53 3.82 2.35
N LEU A 39 -5.54 3.53 1.50
CA LEU A 39 -4.20 3.17 1.93
C LEU A 39 -3.38 4.45 2.10
N SER A 40 -3.03 4.76 3.35
CA SER A 40 -2.27 5.94 3.75
C SER A 40 -0.78 5.63 3.78
N VAL A 41 -0.03 6.21 2.86
CA VAL A 41 1.44 6.12 2.86
C VAL A 41 1.99 7.14 3.86
N PRO A 42 2.88 6.75 4.79
CA PRO A 42 3.47 7.68 5.74
C PRO A 42 4.17 8.84 5.02
N GLY A 43 3.82 10.07 5.39
CA GLY A 43 4.45 11.27 4.83
C GLY A 43 5.82 11.56 5.45
N THR A 44 6.03 11.21 6.71
CA THR A 44 7.27 11.47 7.46
C THR A 44 8.08 10.19 7.67
N GLY A 45 9.40 10.31 7.85
CA GLY A 45 10.28 9.17 8.13
C GLY A 45 10.58 8.26 6.93
N LEU A 46 10.06 8.58 5.75
CA LEU A 46 10.41 7.94 4.48
C LEU A 46 11.29 8.89 3.67
N PRO A 47 12.58 8.54 3.43
CA PRO A 47 13.44 9.32 2.55
C PRO A 47 12.84 9.50 1.16
N SER A 48 13.27 10.55 0.46
CA SER A 48 13.01 10.68 -0.98
C SER A 48 13.47 9.43 -1.73
N GLY A 49 12.65 8.91 -2.64
CA GLY A 49 12.97 7.71 -3.39
C GLY A 49 11.75 6.99 -3.96
N LEU A 50 12.03 5.90 -4.68
CA LEU A 50 11.02 5.01 -5.23
C LEU A 50 10.56 4.00 -4.18
N TYR A 51 9.26 3.78 -4.11
CA TYR A 51 8.65 2.80 -3.23
C TYR A 51 7.64 1.95 -4.00
N VAL A 52 7.41 0.74 -3.51
CA VAL A 52 6.48 -0.21 -4.10
C VAL A 52 5.40 -0.54 -3.07
N VAL A 53 4.16 -0.30 -3.42
CA VAL A 53 2.99 -0.77 -2.68
C VAL A 53 2.59 -2.12 -3.26
N ARG A 54 2.62 -3.16 -2.42
CA ARG A 54 2.14 -4.49 -2.78
C ARG A 54 0.88 -4.79 -1.98
N VAL A 55 -0.18 -5.13 -2.70
CA VAL A 55 -1.47 -5.54 -2.13
C VAL A 55 -1.69 -7.00 -2.46
N ARG A 56 -1.92 -7.82 -1.45
CA ARG A 56 -2.27 -9.24 -1.59
C ARG A 56 -3.63 -9.49 -0.98
N GLY A 57 -4.57 -9.93 -1.80
CA GLY A 57 -5.81 -10.55 -1.35
C GLY A 57 -5.72 -12.06 -1.42
N GLU A 58 -6.82 -12.74 -1.11
CA GLU A 58 -6.93 -14.20 -1.19
C GLU A 58 -6.88 -14.70 -2.65
N HIS A 59 -7.28 -13.87 -3.60
CA HIS A 59 -7.43 -14.24 -5.02
C HIS A 59 -6.74 -13.29 -6.00
N PHE A 60 -6.03 -12.28 -5.49
CA PHE A 60 -5.37 -11.31 -6.35
C PHE A 60 -4.09 -10.80 -5.71
N GLU A 61 -3.20 -10.33 -6.58
CA GLU A 61 -2.07 -9.51 -6.19
C GLU A 61 -2.02 -8.28 -7.09
N ALA A 62 -1.78 -7.12 -6.49
CA ALA A 62 -1.63 -5.86 -7.21
C ALA A 62 -0.40 -5.12 -6.71
N VAL A 63 0.31 -4.48 -7.63
CA VAL A 63 1.52 -3.71 -7.35
C VAL A 63 1.35 -2.31 -7.90
N ARG A 64 1.76 -1.32 -7.11
CA ARG A 64 1.82 0.08 -7.54
C ARG A 64 3.10 0.74 -7.09
N THR A 65 3.77 1.40 -8.02
CA THR A 65 4.98 2.17 -7.74
C THR A 65 4.64 3.61 -7.37
N LEU A 66 5.37 4.17 -6.41
CA LEU A 66 5.25 5.56 -5.96
C LEU A 66 6.62 6.21 -5.91
N LEU A 67 6.71 7.47 -6.29
CA LEU A 67 7.87 8.32 -6.02
C LEU A 67 7.55 9.18 -4.80
N ARG A 68 8.33 9.05 -3.73
CA ARG A 68 8.34 9.99 -2.61
C ARG A 68 9.38 11.07 -2.92
N VAL A 69 8.95 12.32 -2.88
CA VAL A 69 9.85 13.48 -2.99
C VAL A 69 9.63 14.31 -1.74
N GLU A 70 10.64 14.46 -0.90
CA GLU A 70 10.60 15.39 0.22
C GLU A 70 10.28 16.79 -0.31
N THR A 71 9.24 17.40 0.24
CA THR A 71 8.83 18.75 -0.12
C THR A 71 9.42 19.66 0.94
N GLY A 72 10.64 20.12 0.71
CA GLY A 72 11.26 21.14 1.54
C GLY A 72 10.68 22.51 1.19
N PHE A 73 10.05 23.16 2.16
CA PHE A 73 9.90 24.62 2.24
C PHE A 73 10.11 25.02 3.70
#